data_AF-A0A1V4ELR1-F1
#
_entry.id   AF-A0A1V4ELR1-F1
#
_cell.length_a   1.000
_cell.length_b   1.000
_cell.length_c   1.000
_cell.angle_alpha   90.00
_cell.angle_beta   90.00
_cell.angle_gamma   90.00
#
_symmetry.space_group_name_H-M   'P 1'
#
loop_
_entity.id
_entity.type
_entity.pdbx_description
1 polymer ?
#
loop_
_entity_poly.entity_id
_entity_poly.type
_entity_poly.pdbx_seq_one_letter_code
_entity_poly.pdbx_strand_id
1 'polypeptide(L)'
;MRKPRLLIMAAAMVVTLGGGLVAGPGADRADAAIGPVTWSDEFNAAAGTPVDGSKWKFDIGGGGWGNNELEYYTNSTRNVYHDGQGHLAITARKENPSNYQCHYGTCQYTSGRILTADKFSQAYGRFEASIKIPKGQGIWPAFWMLGGGNWPNTGEIDIMENVGNTPNTVYGTVHGPGYSGGSGVGGSRTIGAPLGDAFHTYRVDWSPNLIVWYLDGSEYFRVTPADIRGNQWVFDHPFFLILNVAVGGYWPGNPDSTTSFPQTMLIDWVRVSAWTNDGGGGTGGALKSNLNGRCIDIPGANPVDGARLQMYDCNGTAAQQWTINGDGTVRAMGKCMDAASAGTANGTPIQLYTCNGTGAQRFTLTPAGDLVNTAANRCVDIVDVNPNNGARLQLWDCTGGANQKWTRG
;
A
#
# COMPACT_ATOMS: atom_id res chain seq x y z
N MET A 1 12.94 -74.78 43.11
CA MET A 1 13.46 -73.75 44.05
C MET A 1 13.66 -72.45 43.30
N ARG A 2 13.15 -71.35 43.87
CA ARG A 2 12.79 -70.09 43.19
C ARG A 2 13.95 -69.08 43.16
N LYS A 3 14.06 -68.32 42.06
CA LYS A 3 14.90 -67.12 41.90
C LYS A 3 14.31 -65.91 42.64
N PRO A 4 15.12 -65.03 43.27
CA PRO A 4 14.62 -63.80 43.86
C PRO A 4 14.59 -62.64 42.86
N ARG A 5 13.62 -61.74 43.05
CA ARG A 5 13.41 -60.48 42.34
C ARG A 5 14.20 -59.37 43.05
N LEU A 6 14.81 -58.45 42.28
CA LEU A 6 15.31 -57.18 42.79
C LEU A 6 14.53 -56.04 42.10
N LEU A 7 13.85 -55.22 42.90
CA LEU A 7 13.22 -53.97 42.47
C LEU A 7 14.27 -52.86 42.42
N ILE A 8 14.28 -52.07 41.34
CA ILE A 8 14.99 -50.79 41.26
C ILE A 8 13.94 -49.68 41.18
N MET A 9 14.00 -48.73 42.10
CA MET A 9 13.19 -47.50 42.11
C MET A 9 13.60 -46.58 40.96
N ALA A 10 12.64 -46.11 40.18
CA ALA A 10 12.84 -45.05 39.18
C ALA A 10 12.55 -43.69 39.82
N ALA A 11 13.52 -42.77 39.75
CA ALA A 11 13.33 -41.36 40.09
C ALA A 11 12.73 -40.62 38.88
N ALA A 12 11.58 -39.96 39.08
CA ALA A 12 10.95 -39.13 38.06
C ALA A 12 11.58 -37.73 38.04
N MET A 13 12.22 -37.37 36.92
CA MET A 13 12.76 -36.04 36.66
C MET A 13 11.73 -35.28 35.82
N VAL A 14 11.07 -34.28 36.40
CA VAL A 14 10.15 -33.39 35.68
C VAL A 14 10.98 -32.30 35.01
N VAL A 15 11.10 -32.37 33.69
CA VAL A 15 11.65 -31.30 32.85
C VAL A 15 10.49 -30.40 32.44
N THR A 16 10.37 -29.23 33.06
CA THR A 16 9.48 -28.16 32.59
C THR A 16 10.14 -27.47 31.38
N LEU A 17 9.63 -27.73 30.17
CA LEU A 17 9.96 -26.93 28.99
C LEU A 17 9.38 -25.52 29.15
N GLY A 18 10.24 -24.54 29.43
CA GLY A 18 9.92 -23.13 29.25
C GLY A 18 9.88 -22.81 27.75
N GLY A 19 8.69 -22.85 27.16
CA GLY A 19 8.47 -22.33 25.80
C GLY A 19 8.57 -20.81 25.81
N GLY A 20 9.74 -20.28 25.42
CA GLY A 20 9.91 -18.86 25.14
C GLY A 20 9.08 -18.48 23.91
N LEU A 21 7.98 -17.77 24.13
CA LEU A 21 7.27 -17.05 23.08
C LEU A 21 8.17 -15.91 22.61
N VAL A 22 8.89 -16.12 21.51
CA VAL A 22 9.49 -15.02 20.74
C VAL A 22 8.33 -14.31 20.04
N ALA A 23 7.87 -13.21 20.64
CA ALA A 23 6.97 -12.29 19.96
C ALA A 23 7.72 -11.68 18.78
N GLY A 24 7.40 -12.10 17.56
CA GLY A 24 7.79 -11.38 16.35
C GLY A 24 7.21 -9.96 16.37
N PRO A 25 7.83 -9.00 15.69
CA PRO A 25 7.25 -7.66 15.55
C PRO A 25 5.84 -7.83 14.96
N GLY A 26 4.84 -7.28 15.66
CA GLY A 26 3.45 -7.34 15.23
C GLY A 26 3.36 -6.84 13.79
N ALA A 27 2.88 -7.70 12.90
CA ALA A 27 2.57 -7.31 11.54
C ALA A 27 1.47 -6.24 11.62
N ASP A 28 1.86 -4.99 11.41
CA ASP A 28 0.93 -3.93 11.02
C ASP A 28 0.22 -4.44 9.75
N ARG A 29 -0.96 -5.04 9.90
CA ARG A 29 -1.80 -5.36 8.76
C ARG A 29 -2.21 -4.01 8.19
N ALA A 30 -1.77 -3.75 6.97
CA ALA A 30 -2.27 -2.64 6.19
C ALA A 30 -3.72 -2.95 5.78
N ASP A 31 -4.65 -2.87 6.72
CA ASP A 31 -6.04 -2.62 6.37
C ASP A 31 -6.18 -1.11 6.18
N ALA A 32 -5.56 -0.60 5.12
CA ALA A 32 -6.03 0.65 4.53
C ALA A 32 -7.51 0.41 4.21
N ALA A 33 -8.41 1.23 4.75
CA ALA A 33 -9.81 1.16 4.37
C ALA A 33 -9.89 1.51 2.87
N ILE A 34 -10.05 0.48 2.04
CA ILE A 34 -10.23 0.62 0.60
C ILE A 34 -11.71 0.84 0.37
N GLY A 35 -12.03 2.00 -0.20
CA GLY A 35 -13.37 2.41 -0.58
C GLY A 35 -13.84 1.78 -1.89
N PRO A 36 -14.90 2.33 -2.50
CA PRO A 36 -15.41 1.84 -3.78
C PRO A 36 -14.41 2.05 -4.93
N VAL A 37 -14.57 1.28 -6.00
CA VAL A 37 -13.88 1.49 -7.28
C VAL A 37 -14.23 2.89 -7.81
N THR A 38 -13.21 3.71 -8.03
CA THR A 38 -13.33 5.08 -8.57
C THR A 38 -13.05 5.12 -10.06
N TRP A 39 -12.27 4.17 -10.56
CA TRP A 39 -11.93 4.07 -11.97
C TRP A 39 -11.66 2.61 -12.34
N SER A 40 -12.07 2.21 -13.54
CA SER A 40 -11.80 0.86 -14.04
C SER A 40 -11.77 0.80 -15.56
N ASP A 41 -11.08 -0.22 -16.07
CA ASP A 41 -11.20 -0.67 -17.45
C ASP A 41 -11.19 -2.20 -17.49
N GLU A 42 -12.19 -2.77 -18.16
CA GLU A 42 -12.47 -4.22 -18.16
C GLU A 42 -12.22 -4.84 -19.55
N PHE A 43 -11.72 -4.05 -20.50
CA PHE A 43 -11.24 -4.49 -21.82
C PHE A 43 -12.12 -5.48 -22.59
N ASN A 44 -13.44 -5.28 -22.55
CA ASN A 44 -14.44 -6.16 -23.16
C ASN A 44 -14.78 -5.84 -24.63
N ALA A 45 -13.98 -5.00 -25.32
CA ALA A 45 -14.25 -4.66 -26.70
C ALA A 45 -13.91 -5.79 -27.68
N ALA A 46 -14.48 -5.72 -28.90
CA ALA A 46 -14.26 -6.73 -29.95
C ALA A 46 -12.80 -6.82 -30.40
N ALA A 47 -12.41 -7.97 -30.93
CA ALA A 47 -11.06 -8.24 -31.40
C ALA A 47 -10.55 -7.18 -32.39
N GLY A 48 -9.33 -6.68 -32.19
CA GLY A 48 -8.69 -5.67 -33.03
C GLY A 48 -9.11 -4.23 -32.74
N THR A 49 -10.03 -4.00 -31.79
CA THR A 49 -10.43 -2.65 -31.39
C THR A 49 -9.27 -1.98 -30.65
N PRO A 50 -8.93 -0.71 -30.95
CA PRO A 50 -7.92 0.03 -30.17
C PRO A 50 -8.37 0.23 -28.72
N VAL A 51 -7.44 0.57 -27.85
CA VAL A 51 -7.74 0.95 -26.46
C VAL A 51 -8.65 2.19 -26.42
N ASP A 52 -9.48 2.33 -25.38
CA ASP A 52 -10.37 3.48 -25.19
C ASP A 52 -9.57 4.78 -24.99
N GLY A 53 -9.57 5.64 -26.02
CA GLY A 53 -8.87 6.93 -26.02
C GLY A 53 -9.42 7.97 -25.03
N SER A 54 -10.59 7.73 -24.44
CA SER A 54 -11.10 8.56 -23.34
C SER A 54 -10.42 8.24 -22.01
N LYS A 55 -9.86 7.04 -21.86
CA LYS A 55 -9.17 6.55 -20.66
C LYS A 55 -7.65 6.53 -20.81
N TRP A 56 -7.17 6.19 -22.00
CA TRP A 56 -5.76 5.94 -22.28
C TRP A 56 -5.24 6.83 -23.40
N LYS A 57 -3.97 7.24 -23.28
CA LYS A 57 -3.18 7.79 -24.39
C LYS A 57 -1.95 6.92 -24.63
N PHE A 58 -1.25 7.20 -25.72
CA PHE A 58 -0.03 6.49 -26.11
C PHE A 58 1.20 7.36 -25.90
N ASP A 59 2.25 6.77 -25.35
CA ASP A 59 3.60 7.24 -25.53
C ASP A 59 4.16 6.62 -26.83
N ILE A 60 4.67 7.44 -27.74
CA ILE A 60 5.14 7.01 -29.06
C ILE A 60 6.60 7.40 -29.23
N GLY A 61 7.44 6.44 -29.64
CA GLY A 61 8.85 6.68 -29.88
C GLY A 61 9.78 5.54 -29.48
N GLY A 62 11.04 5.65 -29.86
CA GLY A 62 12.11 4.68 -29.55
C GLY A 62 13.38 5.38 -29.04
N GLY A 63 13.20 6.38 -28.17
CA GLY A 63 14.30 7.17 -27.60
C GLY A 63 15.08 6.47 -26.48
N GLY A 64 14.75 5.20 -26.19
CA GLY A 64 15.40 4.39 -25.16
C GLY A 64 14.88 4.61 -23.74
N TRP A 65 13.95 5.55 -23.55
CA TRP A 65 13.10 5.71 -22.36
C TRP A 65 13.84 5.76 -21.01
N GLY A 66 15.09 6.23 -21.02
CA GLY A 66 15.94 6.34 -19.82
C GLY A 66 16.71 5.07 -19.48
N ASN A 67 16.37 3.93 -20.10
CA ASN A 67 16.90 2.61 -19.75
C ASN A 67 17.62 1.89 -20.90
N ASN A 68 17.89 2.59 -22.00
CA ASN A 68 18.48 2.02 -23.23
C ASN A 68 17.60 0.90 -23.82
N GLU A 69 16.28 1.08 -23.73
CA GLU A 69 15.25 0.24 -24.34
C GLU A 69 15.37 0.23 -25.87
N LEU A 70 14.99 -0.87 -26.54
CA LEU A 70 15.22 -1.10 -27.97
C LEU A 70 13.96 -1.00 -28.83
N GLU A 71 12.78 -1.03 -28.22
CA GLU A 71 11.51 -0.92 -28.93
C GLU A 71 11.19 0.50 -29.38
N TYR A 72 10.37 0.56 -30.42
CA TYR A 72 9.61 1.75 -30.75
C TYR A 72 8.16 1.53 -30.29
N TYR A 73 7.70 2.28 -29.30
CA TYR A 73 6.28 2.26 -28.92
C TYR A 73 5.43 2.90 -30.00
N THR A 74 4.35 2.22 -30.40
CA THR A 74 3.40 2.70 -31.41
C THR A 74 1.99 2.81 -30.84
N ASN A 75 1.10 3.47 -31.60
CA ASN A 75 -0.34 3.46 -31.38
C ASN A 75 -1.09 2.46 -32.31
N SER A 76 -0.36 1.55 -32.96
CA SER A 76 -0.95 0.58 -33.88
C SER A 76 -1.73 -0.50 -33.13
N THR A 77 -2.87 -0.92 -33.67
CA THR A 77 -3.59 -2.12 -33.22
C THR A 77 -2.82 -3.41 -33.49
N ARG A 78 -1.63 -3.36 -34.11
CA ARG A 78 -0.69 -4.47 -34.09
C ARG A 78 -0.01 -4.64 -32.75
N ASN A 79 0.18 -3.56 -31.99
CA ASN A 79 0.88 -3.55 -30.72
C ASN A 79 -0.06 -3.40 -29.52
N VAL A 80 -1.16 -2.65 -29.63
CA VAL A 80 -2.13 -2.48 -28.54
C VAL A 80 -3.55 -2.64 -29.06
N TYR A 81 -4.21 -3.72 -28.68
CA TYR A 81 -5.54 -4.05 -29.18
C TYR A 81 -6.31 -4.93 -28.21
N HIS A 82 -7.64 -4.86 -28.26
CA HIS A 82 -8.49 -5.82 -27.59
C HIS A 82 -8.44 -7.16 -28.33
N ASP A 83 -8.29 -8.27 -27.61
CA ASP A 83 -8.20 -9.60 -28.21
C ASP A 83 -9.57 -10.22 -28.53
N GLY A 84 -10.66 -9.61 -28.05
CA GLY A 84 -12.04 -10.10 -28.19
C GLY A 84 -12.42 -11.20 -27.22
N GLN A 85 -11.55 -11.54 -26.26
CA GLN A 85 -11.78 -12.55 -25.21
C GLN A 85 -11.89 -11.90 -23.82
N GLY A 86 -12.08 -10.58 -23.75
CA GLY A 86 -12.12 -9.83 -22.50
C GLY A 86 -10.76 -9.32 -22.03
N HIS A 87 -9.78 -9.20 -22.94
CA HIS A 87 -8.46 -8.69 -22.58
C HIS A 87 -7.98 -7.58 -23.51
N LEU A 88 -7.17 -6.69 -22.97
CA LEU A 88 -6.24 -5.88 -23.75
C LEU A 88 -4.94 -6.65 -23.95
N ALA A 89 -4.45 -6.68 -25.19
CA ALA A 89 -3.15 -7.23 -25.55
C ALA A 89 -2.16 -6.09 -25.83
N ILE A 90 -1.04 -6.08 -25.10
CA ILE A 90 0.15 -5.29 -25.46
C ILE A 90 1.21 -6.25 -25.99
N THR A 91 1.49 -6.16 -27.29
CA THR A 91 2.34 -7.10 -28.02
C THR A 91 3.64 -6.45 -28.51
N ALA A 92 4.76 -6.93 -27.98
CA ALA A 92 6.10 -6.68 -28.48
C ALA A 92 6.39 -7.56 -29.70
N ARG A 93 6.95 -6.97 -30.76
CA ARG A 93 7.22 -7.62 -32.05
C ARG A 93 8.62 -7.30 -32.55
N LYS A 94 9.23 -8.24 -33.27
CA LYS A 94 10.47 -8.01 -34.01
C LYS A 94 10.16 -7.65 -35.46
N GLU A 95 9.85 -6.38 -35.69
CA GLU A 95 9.46 -5.84 -36.99
C GLU A 95 9.66 -4.32 -37.03
N ASN A 96 9.66 -3.75 -38.24
CA ASN A 96 9.68 -2.30 -38.43
C ASN A 96 8.90 -1.92 -39.71
N PRO A 97 7.56 -2.02 -39.69
CA PRO A 97 6.74 -1.87 -40.89
C PRO A 97 6.72 -0.44 -41.46
N SER A 98 7.10 0.56 -40.67
CA SER A 98 7.07 1.97 -41.07
C SER A 98 8.45 2.64 -41.04
N ASN A 99 9.52 1.85 -41.08
CA ASN A 99 10.91 2.32 -41.09
C ASN A 99 11.24 3.33 -39.96
N TYR A 100 10.69 3.06 -38.77
CA TYR A 100 10.91 3.83 -37.55
C TYR A 100 12.41 3.93 -37.21
N GLN A 101 12.78 5.06 -36.61
CA GLN A 101 14.13 5.33 -36.13
C GLN A 101 14.13 5.36 -34.59
N CYS A 102 15.08 4.63 -34.03
CA CYS A 102 15.34 4.51 -32.61
C CYS A 102 16.66 5.20 -32.30
N HIS A 103 16.99 5.36 -31.02
CA HIS A 103 18.23 6.01 -30.60
C HIS A 103 19.51 5.36 -31.16
N TYR A 104 19.44 4.08 -31.55
CA TYR A 104 20.54 3.30 -32.15
C TYR A 104 20.47 3.18 -33.69
N GLY A 105 19.57 3.90 -34.36
CA GLY A 105 19.36 3.82 -35.82
C GLY A 105 18.04 3.15 -36.20
N THR A 106 18.00 2.38 -37.29
CA THR A 106 16.77 1.70 -37.72
C THR A 106 16.25 0.76 -36.62
N CYS A 107 15.03 1.02 -36.15
CA CYS A 107 14.41 0.20 -35.11
C CYS A 107 14.28 -1.27 -35.56
N GLN A 108 14.43 -2.19 -34.61
CA GLN A 108 14.25 -3.62 -34.84
C GLN A 108 12.99 -4.19 -34.19
N TYR A 109 12.42 -3.46 -33.22
CA TYR A 109 11.30 -3.92 -32.41
C TYR A 109 10.22 -2.84 -32.31
N THR A 110 8.97 -3.27 -32.24
CA THR A 110 7.83 -2.42 -31.90
C THR A 110 7.10 -2.96 -30.69
N SER A 111 6.49 -2.08 -29.90
CA SER A 111 5.66 -2.47 -28.76
C SER A 111 4.59 -1.41 -28.48
N GLY A 112 3.92 -1.51 -27.33
CA GLY A 112 2.95 -0.53 -26.84
C GLY A 112 3.28 -0.02 -25.44
N ARG A 113 3.04 1.27 -25.22
CA ARG A 113 3.05 1.94 -23.92
C ARG A 113 1.85 2.86 -23.84
N ILE A 114 0.94 2.55 -22.93
CA ILE A 114 -0.27 3.33 -22.69
C ILE A 114 -0.25 3.90 -21.29
N LEU A 115 -0.85 5.08 -21.14
CA LEU A 115 -0.89 5.79 -19.87
C LEU A 115 -2.19 6.57 -19.69
N THR A 116 -2.56 6.81 -18.43
CA THR A 116 -3.77 7.58 -18.09
C THR A 116 -3.48 9.06 -17.84
N ALA A 117 -2.26 9.56 -18.06
CA ALA A 117 -1.97 10.97 -17.85
C ALA A 117 -2.89 11.87 -18.68
N ASP A 118 -3.36 12.97 -18.07
CA ASP A 118 -4.40 13.89 -18.56
C ASP A 118 -5.82 13.28 -18.71
N LYS A 119 -6.01 12.01 -18.33
CA LYS A 119 -7.30 11.29 -18.38
C LYS A 119 -7.77 10.87 -16.98
N PHE A 120 -6.87 10.26 -16.22
CA PHE A 120 -7.09 9.80 -14.86
C PHE A 120 -5.78 9.84 -14.06
N SER A 121 -5.84 10.44 -12.88
CA SER A 121 -4.82 10.32 -11.84
C SER A 121 -5.51 10.30 -10.48
N GLN A 122 -4.91 9.60 -9.53
CA GLN A 122 -5.43 9.50 -8.16
C GLN A 122 -4.27 9.45 -7.17
N ALA A 123 -4.44 10.12 -6.03
CA ALA A 123 -3.59 9.92 -4.87
C ALA A 123 -4.25 8.90 -3.96
N TYR A 124 -3.47 7.93 -3.49
CA TYR A 124 -3.89 6.87 -2.56
C TYR A 124 -4.97 5.94 -3.13
N GLY A 125 -5.11 4.78 -2.49
CA GLY A 125 -6.14 3.81 -2.77
C GLY A 125 -5.55 2.45 -3.07
N ARG A 126 -6.38 1.60 -3.66
CA ARG A 126 -5.94 0.31 -4.19
C ARG A 126 -5.81 0.43 -5.70
N PHE A 127 -4.63 0.14 -6.22
CA PHE A 127 -4.36 0.09 -7.65
C PHE A 127 -4.02 -1.36 -7.98
N GLU A 128 -4.86 -2.00 -8.80
CA GLU A 128 -4.72 -3.42 -9.10
C GLU A 128 -5.06 -3.74 -10.55
N ALA A 129 -4.43 -4.80 -11.05
CA ALA A 129 -4.68 -5.33 -12.37
C ALA A 129 -4.53 -6.85 -12.39
N SER A 130 -5.38 -7.52 -13.17
CA SER A 130 -5.24 -8.95 -13.51
C SER A 130 -4.46 -9.06 -14.82
N ILE A 131 -3.22 -9.54 -14.75
CA ILE A 131 -2.29 -9.53 -15.88
C ILE A 131 -1.65 -10.91 -16.04
N LYS A 132 -1.58 -11.38 -17.29
CA LYS A 132 -0.71 -12.48 -17.71
C LYS A 132 0.45 -11.91 -18.51
N ILE A 133 1.64 -11.98 -17.94
CA ILE A 133 2.83 -11.33 -18.50
C ILE A 133 3.54 -12.20 -19.56
N PRO A 134 4.28 -11.62 -20.52
CA PRO A 134 5.16 -12.36 -21.41
C PRO A 134 6.42 -12.87 -20.68
N LYS A 135 7.21 -13.70 -21.36
CA LYS A 135 8.50 -14.22 -20.84
C LYS A 135 9.55 -14.30 -21.95
N GLY A 136 10.82 -14.38 -21.57
CA GLY A 136 11.94 -14.49 -22.49
C GLY A 136 12.99 -13.42 -22.24
N GLN A 137 14.25 -13.76 -22.56
CA GLN A 137 15.38 -12.86 -22.40
C GLN A 137 15.10 -11.49 -23.06
N GLY A 138 15.38 -10.41 -22.34
CA GLY A 138 15.20 -9.04 -22.83
C GLY A 138 13.76 -8.56 -22.96
N ILE A 139 12.76 -9.28 -22.45
CA ILE A 139 11.37 -8.81 -22.38
C ILE A 139 11.10 -8.25 -20.98
N TRP A 140 10.51 -7.05 -20.91
CA TRP A 140 10.27 -6.35 -19.64
C TRP A 140 8.85 -5.75 -19.61
N PRO A 141 7.85 -6.54 -19.19
CA PRO A 141 6.50 -6.03 -18.95
C PRO A 141 6.44 -5.25 -17.63
N ALA A 142 5.67 -4.16 -17.63
CA ALA A 142 5.50 -3.32 -16.45
C ALA A 142 4.05 -2.80 -16.30
N PHE A 143 3.60 -2.74 -15.05
CA PHE A 143 2.44 -2.01 -14.57
C PHE A 143 2.90 -1.10 -13.44
N TRP A 144 2.82 0.21 -13.65
CA TRP A 144 3.50 1.19 -12.82
C TRP A 144 2.80 2.55 -12.88
N MET A 145 3.29 3.50 -12.09
CA MET A 145 2.68 4.81 -11.94
C MET A 145 3.72 5.92 -11.83
N LEU A 146 3.37 7.12 -12.31
CA LEU A 146 4.18 8.34 -12.17
C LEU A 146 3.38 9.50 -11.59
N GLY A 147 4.01 10.34 -10.76
CA GLY A 147 3.41 11.57 -10.21
C GLY A 147 3.35 12.74 -11.21
N GLY A 148 3.95 12.58 -12.40
CA GLY A 148 4.02 13.61 -13.44
C GLY A 148 5.07 14.68 -13.16
N GLY A 149 5.44 15.51 -14.14
CA GLY A 149 6.53 16.49 -13.97
C GLY A 149 7.93 15.87 -14.00
N ASN A 150 8.89 16.47 -13.30
CA ASN A 150 10.32 16.12 -13.43
C ASN A 150 10.69 14.90 -12.56
N TRP A 151 11.05 13.80 -13.21
CA TRP A 151 11.60 12.62 -12.56
C TRP A 151 13.02 12.87 -11.98
N PRO A 152 13.39 12.31 -10.81
CA PRO A 152 12.59 11.46 -9.92
C PRO A 152 11.82 12.26 -8.85
N ASN A 153 11.78 13.59 -8.92
CA ASN A 153 11.32 14.46 -7.83
C ASN A 153 9.82 14.34 -7.53
N THR A 154 9.06 13.78 -8.47
CA THR A 154 7.61 13.57 -8.35
C THR A 154 7.25 12.09 -8.21
N GLY A 155 8.25 11.23 -8.06
CA GLY A 155 8.07 9.84 -7.69
C GLY A 155 7.56 8.91 -8.80
N GLU A 156 7.85 7.64 -8.58
CA GLU A 156 7.46 6.49 -9.39
C GLU A 156 7.10 5.34 -8.46
N ILE A 157 6.02 4.64 -8.75
CA ILE A 157 5.58 3.44 -8.04
C ILE A 157 5.44 2.31 -9.05
N ASP A 158 6.35 1.36 -8.99
CA ASP A 158 6.36 0.17 -9.83
C ASP A 158 5.53 -0.92 -9.14
N ILE A 159 4.29 -1.12 -9.60
CA ILE A 159 3.35 -2.07 -9.02
C ILE A 159 3.76 -3.51 -9.37
N MET A 160 4.17 -3.70 -10.62
CA MET A 160 4.68 -4.96 -11.14
C MET A 160 5.71 -4.65 -12.21
N GLU A 161 6.91 -5.15 -11.99
CA GLU A 161 7.89 -5.37 -13.04
C GLU A 161 8.32 -6.83 -13.05
N ASN A 162 8.60 -7.34 -14.24
CA ASN A 162 9.26 -8.62 -14.40
C ASN A 162 10.40 -8.47 -15.41
N VAL A 163 11.50 -9.18 -15.17
CA VAL A 163 12.52 -9.39 -16.18
C VAL A 163 12.31 -10.78 -16.76
N GLY A 164 12.14 -10.88 -18.09
CA GLY A 164 11.72 -12.13 -18.72
C GLY A 164 12.71 -13.30 -18.61
N ASN A 165 13.93 -13.09 -18.11
CA ASN A 165 14.91 -14.14 -17.76
C ASN A 165 14.81 -14.62 -16.30
N THR A 166 14.05 -13.92 -15.45
CA THR A 166 13.59 -14.35 -14.12
C THR A 166 12.07 -14.51 -14.13
N PRO A 167 11.52 -15.43 -14.95
CA PRO A 167 10.09 -15.43 -15.31
C PRO A 167 9.14 -15.73 -14.14
N ASN A 168 9.66 -16.16 -12.98
CA ASN A 168 8.88 -16.49 -11.79
C ASN A 168 8.90 -15.37 -10.73
N THR A 169 9.58 -14.26 -10.99
CA THR A 169 9.85 -13.21 -9.99
C THR A 169 9.18 -11.90 -10.40
N VAL A 170 8.41 -11.33 -9.49
CA VAL A 170 7.89 -9.96 -9.60
C VAL A 170 8.70 -9.03 -8.71
N TYR A 171 8.92 -7.81 -9.19
CA TYR A 171 9.56 -6.73 -8.47
C TYR A 171 8.53 -5.61 -8.24
N GLY A 172 8.57 -5.02 -7.06
CA GLY A 172 7.84 -3.79 -6.73
C GLY A 172 8.81 -2.79 -6.14
N THR A 173 8.77 -1.56 -6.64
CA THR A 173 9.81 -0.56 -6.37
C THR A 173 9.17 0.82 -6.21
N VAL A 174 9.82 1.68 -5.42
CA VAL A 174 9.57 3.12 -5.49
C VAL A 174 10.84 3.86 -5.84
N HIS A 175 10.68 4.89 -6.68
CA HIS A 175 11.74 5.83 -6.98
C HIS A 175 11.37 7.24 -6.53
N GLY A 176 12.37 7.96 -6.01
CA GLY A 176 12.23 9.35 -5.57
C GLY A 176 13.58 10.04 -5.44
N PRO A 177 13.61 11.31 -5.00
CA PRO A 177 14.85 12.08 -4.89
C PRO A 177 15.80 11.44 -3.88
N GLY A 178 16.98 11.00 -4.34
CA GLY A 178 17.97 10.30 -3.50
C GLY A 178 17.77 8.79 -3.39
N TYR A 179 16.75 8.22 -4.05
CA TYR A 179 16.46 6.79 -4.08
C TYR A 179 15.82 6.37 -5.42
N SER A 180 16.51 6.62 -6.54
CA SER A 180 16.00 6.34 -7.89
C SER A 180 17.00 5.54 -8.74
N GLY A 181 16.57 5.12 -9.94
CA GLY A 181 17.36 4.25 -10.83
C GLY A 181 17.75 2.96 -10.11
N GLY A 182 19.01 2.53 -10.23
CA GLY A 182 19.52 1.35 -9.52
C GLY A 182 19.53 1.45 -7.99
N SER A 183 19.18 2.61 -7.41
CA SER A 183 19.06 2.84 -5.96
C SER A 183 17.61 3.00 -5.50
N GLY A 184 16.62 2.58 -6.31
CA GLY A 184 15.22 2.44 -5.90
C GLY A 184 15.05 1.61 -4.64
N VAL A 185 13.99 1.87 -3.88
CA VAL A 185 13.64 1.08 -2.69
C VAL A 185 12.64 0.03 -3.14
N GLY A 186 13.09 -1.22 -3.24
CA GLY A 186 12.29 -2.29 -3.84
C GLY A 186 12.35 -3.62 -3.09
N GLY A 187 11.34 -4.45 -3.35
CA GLY A 187 11.23 -5.82 -2.88
C GLY A 187 10.79 -6.74 -4.02
N SER A 188 10.90 -8.05 -3.80
CA SER A 188 10.52 -9.03 -4.82
C SER A 188 9.83 -10.23 -4.22
N ARG A 189 9.07 -10.94 -5.07
CA ARG A 189 8.48 -12.23 -4.74
C ARG A 189 8.71 -13.22 -5.87
N THR A 190 9.22 -14.39 -5.52
CA THR A 190 9.38 -15.50 -6.44
C THR A 190 8.37 -16.60 -6.11
N ILE A 191 7.67 -17.11 -7.13
CA ILE A 191 6.71 -18.21 -6.99
C ILE A 191 7.20 -19.48 -7.69
N GLY A 192 6.50 -20.60 -7.48
CA GLY A 192 6.93 -21.92 -7.96
C GLY A 192 6.85 -22.14 -9.47
N ALA A 193 6.15 -21.26 -10.21
CA ALA A 193 5.96 -21.34 -11.65
C ALA A 193 6.17 -19.97 -12.31
N PRO A 194 6.46 -19.91 -13.62
CA PRO A 194 6.49 -18.65 -14.36
C PRO A 194 5.20 -17.86 -14.20
N LEU A 195 5.33 -16.56 -13.89
CA LEU A 195 4.22 -15.60 -13.81
C LEU A 195 3.47 -15.47 -15.14
N GLY A 196 4.14 -15.77 -16.27
CA GLY A 196 3.53 -15.75 -17.60
C GLY A 196 2.70 -17.00 -17.95
N ASP A 197 2.60 -17.99 -17.06
CA ASP A 197 1.80 -19.19 -17.33
C ASP A 197 0.30 -18.98 -17.02
N ALA A 198 -0.03 -18.06 -16.11
CA ALA A 198 -1.40 -17.73 -15.70
C ALA A 198 -1.63 -16.22 -15.56
N PHE A 199 -2.88 -15.80 -15.41
CA PHE A 199 -3.19 -14.46 -14.92
C PHE A 199 -2.91 -14.40 -13.42
N HIS A 200 -2.30 -13.31 -13.00
CA HIS A 200 -2.05 -12.99 -11.60
C HIS A 200 -2.60 -11.61 -11.27
N THR A 201 -3.04 -11.41 -10.03
CA THR A 201 -3.43 -10.08 -9.55
C THR A 201 -2.23 -9.38 -8.94
N TYR A 202 -1.81 -8.28 -9.56
CA TYR A 202 -0.77 -7.39 -9.07
C TYR A 202 -1.41 -6.16 -8.47
N ARG A 203 -0.98 -5.78 -7.26
CA ARG A 203 -1.67 -4.75 -6.49
C ARG A 203 -0.73 -3.96 -5.61
N VAL A 204 -0.96 -2.65 -5.54
CA VAL A 204 -0.53 -1.82 -4.40
C VAL A 204 -1.74 -1.29 -3.63
N ASP A 205 -1.65 -1.34 -2.30
CA ASP A 205 -2.48 -0.54 -1.41
C ASP A 205 -1.63 0.64 -0.93
N TRP A 206 -2.03 1.86 -1.29
CA TRP A 206 -1.29 3.09 -1.05
C TRP A 206 -2.10 4.05 -0.17
N SER A 207 -1.46 4.49 0.91
CA SER A 207 -1.97 5.50 1.86
C SER A 207 -0.88 6.56 2.12
N PRO A 208 -1.18 7.67 2.81
CA PRO A 208 -0.24 8.80 2.95
C PRO A 208 1.18 8.44 3.42
N ASN A 209 1.35 7.41 4.25
CA ASN A 209 2.65 7.03 4.82
C ASN A 209 2.99 5.54 4.64
N LEU A 210 2.30 4.85 3.74
CA LEU A 210 2.52 3.41 3.54
C LEU A 210 2.06 3.00 2.15
N ILE A 211 2.94 2.30 1.44
CA ILE A 211 2.61 1.58 0.20
C ILE A 211 2.92 0.11 0.45
N VAL A 212 2.00 -0.78 0.08
CA VAL A 212 2.13 -2.24 0.28
C VAL A 212 1.82 -2.98 -1.01
N TRP A 213 2.73 -3.86 -1.43
CA TRP A 213 2.63 -4.65 -2.64
C TRP A 213 2.13 -6.05 -2.35
N TYR A 214 1.28 -6.54 -3.25
CA TYR A 214 0.68 -7.86 -3.19
C TYR A 214 0.78 -8.55 -4.55
N LEU A 215 0.99 -9.86 -4.49
CA LEU A 215 0.79 -10.79 -5.60
C LEU A 215 -0.27 -11.80 -5.16
N ASP A 216 -1.36 -11.91 -5.93
CA ASP A 216 -2.50 -12.79 -5.64
C ASP A 216 -3.01 -12.65 -4.20
N GLY A 217 -3.16 -11.40 -3.75
CA GLY A 217 -3.64 -11.05 -2.42
C GLY A 217 -2.66 -11.32 -1.27
N SER A 218 -1.48 -11.93 -1.53
CA SER A 218 -0.45 -12.08 -0.50
C SER A 218 0.60 -10.97 -0.58
N GLU A 219 0.78 -10.29 0.56
CA GLU A 219 1.77 -9.23 0.72
C GLU A 219 3.19 -9.77 0.52
N TYR A 220 4.05 -8.99 -0.13
CA TYR A 220 5.46 -9.34 -0.23
C TYR A 220 6.44 -8.18 0.00
N PHE A 221 5.97 -6.94 -0.03
CA PHE A 221 6.81 -5.77 0.15
C PHE A 221 6.00 -4.60 0.67
N ARG A 222 6.61 -3.75 1.49
CA ARG A 222 6.02 -2.52 2.01
C ARG A 222 7.08 -1.45 2.17
N VAL A 223 6.67 -0.19 2.03
CA VAL A 223 7.54 0.99 2.18
C VAL A 223 6.82 2.08 2.94
N THR A 224 7.52 2.68 3.91
CA THR A 224 7.11 3.84 4.70
C THR A 224 8.12 4.98 4.52
N PRO A 225 7.83 6.21 4.99
CA PRO A 225 8.81 7.29 5.04
C PRO A 225 10.10 6.97 5.82
N ALA A 226 10.10 5.96 6.71
CA ALA A 226 11.31 5.56 7.42
C ALA A 226 12.29 4.78 6.50
N ASP A 227 11.77 4.12 5.46
CA ASP A 227 12.53 3.23 4.58
C ASP A 227 13.28 4.00 3.47
N ILE A 228 12.94 5.27 3.24
CA ILE A 228 13.57 6.11 2.20
C ILE A 228 14.87 6.79 2.65
N ARG A 229 15.55 6.27 3.68
CA ARG A 229 16.91 6.65 4.11
C ARG A 229 17.07 8.15 4.42
N GLY A 230 16.04 8.76 5.01
CA GLY A 230 16.03 10.20 5.37
C GLY A 230 15.85 11.15 4.19
N ASN A 231 15.58 10.65 2.98
CA ASN A 231 15.22 11.47 1.83
C ASN A 231 13.77 11.96 1.92
N GLN A 232 13.34 12.77 0.95
CA GLN A 232 11.98 13.28 0.86
C GLN A 232 10.99 12.20 0.39
N TRP A 233 9.88 12.04 1.12
CA TRP A 233 8.73 11.27 0.69
C TRP A 233 7.94 12.05 -0.36
N VAL A 234 7.76 11.47 -1.55
CA VAL A 234 7.12 12.13 -2.71
C VAL A 234 5.89 11.37 -3.21
N PHE A 235 5.25 10.56 -2.35
CA PHE A 235 4.06 9.77 -2.68
C PHE A 235 2.83 10.34 -1.95
N ASP A 236 2.67 11.66 -2.04
CA ASP A 236 1.65 12.45 -1.34
C ASP A 236 0.76 13.29 -2.29
N HIS A 237 0.81 13.00 -3.59
CA HIS A 237 0.08 13.69 -4.65
C HIS A 237 -0.43 12.69 -5.71
N PRO A 238 -1.29 13.08 -6.67
CA PRO A 238 -1.88 12.14 -7.62
C PRO A 238 -0.88 11.52 -8.59
N PHE A 239 -1.01 10.22 -8.85
CA PHE A 239 -0.24 9.48 -9.85
C PHE A 239 -1.15 9.00 -10.98
N PHE A 240 -0.61 8.88 -12.19
CA PHE A 240 -1.28 8.25 -13.33
C PHE A 240 -0.68 6.87 -13.61
N LEU A 241 -1.48 5.98 -14.21
CA LEU A 241 -1.10 4.60 -14.52
C LEU A 241 -0.35 4.51 -15.84
N ILE A 242 0.54 3.53 -15.94
CA ILE A 242 1.27 3.15 -17.15
C ILE A 242 1.29 1.62 -17.29
N LEU A 243 1.04 1.14 -18.50
CA LEU A 243 1.19 -0.26 -18.90
C LEU A 243 2.06 -0.32 -20.16
N ASN A 244 3.10 -1.15 -20.14
CA ASN A 244 3.94 -1.37 -21.31
C ASN A 244 4.63 -2.73 -21.32
N VAL A 245 5.20 -3.06 -22.47
CA VAL A 245 6.17 -4.15 -22.61
C VAL A 245 7.41 -3.58 -23.30
N ALA A 246 8.46 -3.31 -22.54
CA ALA A 246 9.76 -2.92 -23.06
C ALA A 246 10.49 -4.13 -23.67
N VAL A 247 11.40 -3.85 -24.61
CA VAL A 247 12.29 -4.83 -25.24
C VAL A 247 13.72 -4.34 -25.10
N GLY A 248 14.55 -5.09 -24.40
CA GLY A 248 15.91 -4.68 -24.10
C GLY A 248 15.98 -3.66 -22.96
N GLY A 249 17.21 -3.24 -22.66
CA GLY A 249 17.49 -2.27 -21.60
C GLY A 249 18.64 -2.71 -20.70
N TYR A 250 19.11 -1.79 -19.85
CA TYR A 250 20.24 -2.04 -18.95
C TYR A 250 19.98 -3.19 -17.98
N TRP A 251 18.77 -3.24 -17.41
CA TRP A 251 18.41 -4.25 -16.43
C TRP A 251 18.01 -5.61 -17.04
N PRO A 252 17.06 -5.68 -18.00
CA PRO A 252 16.68 -6.97 -18.56
C PRO A 252 17.74 -7.59 -19.47
N GLY A 253 18.72 -6.80 -19.91
CA GLY A 253 19.59 -7.15 -21.04
C GLY A 253 18.81 -7.15 -22.35
N ASN A 254 19.49 -7.41 -23.46
CA ASN A 254 18.86 -7.42 -24.78
C ASN A 254 18.30 -8.80 -25.14
N PRO A 255 17.33 -8.89 -26.06
CA PRO A 255 16.94 -10.16 -26.68
C PRO A 255 18.12 -10.89 -27.29
N ASP A 256 18.11 -12.22 -27.18
CA ASP A 256 19.09 -13.13 -27.77
C ASP A 256 18.42 -14.23 -28.61
N SER A 257 19.16 -15.27 -28.99
CA SER A 257 18.64 -16.39 -29.79
C SER A 257 17.57 -17.22 -29.08
N THR A 258 17.42 -17.09 -27.76
CA THR A 258 16.38 -17.77 -26.97
C THR A 258 15.07 -16.98 -26.93
N THR A 259 15.09 -15.72 -27.38
CA THR A 259 13.93 -14.83 -27.33
C THR A 259 13.01 -15.07 -28.52
N SER A 260 11.80 -15.55 -28.25
CA SER A 260 10.78 -15.76 -29.27
C SER A 260 9.86 -14.56 -29.38
N PHE A 261 9.60 -14.07 -30.59
CA PHE A 261 8.61 -13.02 -30.87
C PHE A 261 7.45 -13.57 -31.71
N PRO A 262 6.22 -13.03 -31.59
CA PRO A 262 5.83 -11.93 -30.69
C PRO A 262 5.72 -12.35 -29.22
N GLN A 263 5.77 -11.37 -28.31
CA GLN A 263 5.52 -11.53 -26.88
C GLN A 263 4.37 -10.63 -26.47
N THR A 264 3.40 -11.16 -25.72
CA THR A 264 2.18 -10.43 -25.39
C THR A 264 1.92 -10.41 -23.88
N MET A 265 1.69 -9.23 -23.34
CA MET A 265 1.07 -9.01 -22.05
C MET A 265 -0.45 -8.93 -22.25
N LEU A 266 -1.19 -9.80 -21.58
CA LEU A 266 -2.65 -9.77 -21.58
C LEU A 266 -3.13 -9.16 -20.26
N ILE A 267 -4.04 -8.19 -20.35
CA ILE A 267 -4.63 -7.49 -19.21
C ILE A 267 -6.13 -7.74 -19.26
N ASP A 268 -6.64 -8.43 -18.24
CA ASP A 268 -8.07 -8.75 -18.09
C ASP A 268 -8.83 -7.51 -17.58
N TRP A 269 -8.34 -6.89 -16.52
CA TRP A 269 -8.89 -5.61 -16.03
C TRP A 269 -7.84 -4.81 -15.30
N VAL A 270 -8.08 -3.49 -15.20
CA VAL A 270 -7.41 -2.58 -14.28
C VAL A 270 -8.48 -1.89 -13.45
N ARG A 271 -8.30 -1.86 -12.13
CA ARG A 271 -9.21 -1.21 -11.19
C ARG A 271 -8.44 -0.35 -10.22
N VAL A 272 -9.00 0.84 -9.97
CA VAL A 272 -8.53 1.76 -8.93
C VAL A 272 -9.68 2.02 -7.98
N SER A 273 -9.45 1.79 -6.69
CA SER A 273 -10.41 2.06 -5.64
C SER A 273 -9.98 3.25 -4.79
N ALA A 274 -10.95 4.01 -4.31
CA ALA A 274 -10.69 5.13 -3.41
C ALA A 274 -9.93 4.62 -2.18
N TRP A 275 -9.02 5.45 -1.69
CA TRP A 275 -8.66 5.37 -0.29
C TRP A 275 -9.72 6.07 0.53
N THR A 276 -10.34 5.38 1.50
CA THR A 276 -11.19 6.06 2.46
C THR A 276 -10.34 6.49 3.63
N ASN A 277 -10.19 7.82 3.75
CA ASN A 277 -9.79 8.49 4.99
C ASN A 277 -10.72 8.14 6.17
N ASP A 278 -11.92 7.70 5.83
CA ASP A 278 -12.87 7.18 6.77
C ASP A 278 -12.37 5.81 7.23
N GLY A 279 -12.18 5.66 8.54
CA GLY A 279 -12.48 4.40 9.21
C GLY A 279 -13.98 4.05 9.07
N GLY A 280 -14.55 4.17 7.88
CA GLY A 280 -15.95 4.05 7.53
C GLY A 280 -16.11 2.92 6.53
N GLY A 281 -15.92 1.69 7.02
CA GLY A 281 -16.09 0.48 6.22
C GLY A 281 -15.41 -0.77 6.79
N GLY A 282 -14.52 -0.61 7.79
CA GLY A 282 -13.93 -1.69 8.59
C GLY A 282 -13.86 -1.26 10.06
N THR A 283 -14.10 -2.20 10.97
CA THR A 283 -14.44 -2.02 12.40
C THR A 283 -13.44 -1.16 13.19
N GLY A 284 -13.67 0.16 13.28
CA GLY A 284 -13.21 0.93 14.43
C GLY A 284 -13.74 0.26 15.71
N GLY A 285 -12.98 0.36 16.80
CA GLY A 285 -13.34 -0.25 18.08
C GLY A 285 -13.65 0.82 19.11
N ALA A 286 -14.47 0.46 20.08
CA ALA A 286 -14.66 1.29 21.26
C ALA A 286 -13.32 1.44 22.02
N LEU A 287 -12.99 2.64 22.47
CA LEU A 287 -11.95 2.84 23.49
C LEU A 287 -12.62 2.96 24.85
N LYS A 288 -12.71 1.83 25.55
CA LYS A 288 -13.41 1.71 26.83
C LYS A 288 -12.46 2.09 27.97
N SER A 289 -12.90 2.97 28.87
CA SER A 289 -12.14 3.31 30.06
C SER A 289 -12.21 2.17 31.08
N ASN A 290 -11.06 1.82 31.66
CA ASN A 290 -11.01 0.85 32.75
C ASN A 290 -11.51 1.44 34.09
N LEU A 291 -11.74 2.75 34.18
CA LEU A 291 -12.35 3.38 35.35
C LEU A 291 -13.85 3.07 35.46
N ASN A 292 -14.58 3.25 34.36
CA ASN A 292 -16.05 3.31 34.38
C ASN A 292 -16.73 2.47 33.28
N GLY A 293 -15.97 1.79 32.41
CA GLY A 293 -16.50 0.98 31.32
C GLY A 293 -17.12 1.77 30.16
N ARG A 294 -17.10 3.10 30.21
CA ARG A 294 -17.64 4.00 29.17
C ARG A 294 -16.65 4.18 28.02
N CYS A 295 -17.16 4.65 26.89
CA CYS A 295 -16.41 4.84 25.66
C CYS A 295 -15.97 6.30 25.49
N ILE A 296 -14.79 6.52 24.89
CA ILE A 296 -14.43 7.83 24.34
C ILE A 296 -15.42 8.17 23.22
N ASP A 297 -16.03 9.35 23.28
CA ASP A 297 -17.19 9.74 22.48
C ASP A 297 -17.02 11.14 21.88
N ILE A 298 -17.46 11.29 20.62
CA ILE A 298 -17.67 12.59 19.96
C ILE A 298 -19.05 13.12 20.38
N PRO A 299 -19.12 14.23 21.14
CA PRO A 299 -20.39 14.71 21.68
C PRO A 299 -21.45 14.95 20.61
N GLY A 300 -22.59 14.29 20.76
CA GLY A 300 -23.73 14.42 19.84
C GLY A 300 -23.45 13.91 18.42
N ALA A 301 -22.41 13.09 18.23
CA ALA A 301 -21.96 12.64 16.90
C ALA A 301 -21.73 13.79 15.90
N ASN A 302 -21.28 14.95 16.40
CA ASN A 302 -21.05 16.16 15.61
C ASN A 302 -19.55 16.42 15.43
N PRO A 303 -18.93 15.99 14.30
CA PRO A 303 -17.48 16.00 14.13
C PRO A 303 -16.93 17.38 13.70
N VAL A 304 -17.16 18.41 14.50
CA VAL A 304 -16.62 19.76 14.28
C VAL A 304 -15.24 19.92 14.91
N ASP A 305 -14.39 20.74 14.29
CA ASP A 305 -13.09 21.08 14.83
C ASP A 305 -13.24 21.81 16.17
N GLY A 306 -12.46 21.37 17.17
CA GLY A 306 -12.53 21.87 18.54
C GLY A 306 -13.57 21.18 19.42
N ALA A 307 -14.32 20.20 18.90
CA ALA A 307 -15.24 19.42 19.73
C ALA A 307 -14.46 18.66 20.82
N ARG A 308 -14.62 19.07 22.08
CA ARG A 308 -13.97 18.38 23.22
C ARG A 308 -14.51 16.96 23.33
N LEU A 309 -13.62 15.97 23.35
CA LEU A 309 -14.04 14.58 23.52
C LEU A 309 -14.54 14.35 24.96
N GLN A 310 -15.44 13.38 25.10
CA GLN A 310 -16.08 13.06 26.37
C GLN A 310 -16.14 11.55 26.62
N MET A 311 -16.49 11.19 27.84
CA MET A 311 -16.92 9.83 28.19
C MET A 311 -18.43 9.71 28.00
N TYR A 312 -18.87 8.63 27.37
CA TYR A 312 -20.29 8.32 27.25
C TYR A 312 -20.55 6.82 27.30
N ASP A 313 -21.72 6.41 27.77
CA ASP A 313 -22.12 5.01 27.74
C ASP A 313 -21.98 4.45 26.32
N CYS A 314 -21.41 3.25 26.22
CA CYS A 314 -21.09 2.65 24.95
C CYS A 314 -22.39 2.31 24.19
N ASN A 315 -22.59 2.94 23.03
CA ASN A 315 -23.82 2.86 22.24
C ASN A 315 -23.60 2.36 20.80
N GLY A 316 -22.34 2.06 20.43
CA GLY A 316 -21.97 1.47 19.14
C GLY A 316 -22.07 2.40 17.94
N THR A 317 -22.44 3.66 18.14
CA THR A 317 -22.51 4.66 17.05
C THR A 317 -21.12 5.02 16.54
N ALA A 318 -21.04 5.56 15.33
CA ALA A 318 -19.78 6.02 14.72
C ALA A 318 -19.00 7.03 15.58
N ALA A 319 -19.67 7.74 16.48
CA ALA A 319 -19.06 8.68 17.42
C ALA A 319 -18.12 8.02 18.46
N GLN A 320 -18.18 6.69 18.58
CA GLN A 320 -17.39 5.89 19.52
C GLN A 320 -16.51 4.85 18.83
N GLN A 321 -16.55 4.79 17.49
CA GLN A 321 -15.74 3.86 16.71
C GLN A 321 -14.42 4.54 16.36
N TRP A 322 -13.38 4.22 17.12
CA TRP A 322 -12.06 4.80 16.96
C TRP A 322 -11.12 3.83 16.27
N THR A 323 -10.41 4.34 15.27
CA THR A 323 -9.34 3.63 14.58
C THR A 323 -8.00 4.20 15.03
N ILE A 324 -7.16 3.36 15.65
CA ILE A 324 -5.76 3.71 15.95
C ILE A 324 -4.91 3.27 14.77
N ASN A 325 -4.36 4.22 14.03
CA ASN A 325 -3.62 3.99 12.80
C ASN A 325 -2.12 3.83 13.06
N GLY A 326 -1.42 3.14 12.15
CA GLY A 326 0.04 2.97 12.21
C GLY A 326 0.83 4.28 12.08
N ASP A 327 0.21 5.33 11.52
CA ASP A 327 0.79 6.68 11.53
C ASP A 327 0.68 7.38 12.90
N GLY A 328 0.15 6.71 13.93
CA GLY A 328 -0.05 7.24 15.27
C GLY A 328 -1.30 8.09 15.42
N THR A 329 -2.12 8.31 14.39
CA THR A 329 -3.38 9.05 14.56
C THR A 329 -4.49 8.16 15.11
N VAL A 330 -5.31 8.72 16.01
CA VAL A 330 -6.54 8.07 16.51
C VAL A 330 -7.72 8.78 15.87
N ARG A 331 -8.46 8.10 14.99
CA ARG A 331 -9.45 8.73 14.10
C ARG A 331 -10.85 8.21 14.35
N ALA A 332 -11.82 9.10 14.23
CA ALA A 332 -13.25 8.79 14.19
C ALA A 332 -13.98 9.84 13.35
N MET A 333 -15.00 9.43 12.61
CA MET A 333 -15.86 10.32 11.80
C MET A 333 -15.08 11.33 10.93
N GLY A 334 -14.01 10.88 10.27
CA GLY A 334 -13.19 11.70 9.36
C GLY A 334 -12.27 12.73 10.03
N LYS A 335 -12.09 12.64 11.36
CA LYS A 335 -11.28 13.57 12.14
C LYS A 335 -10.29 12.85 13.05
N CYS A 336 -9.30 13.59 13.55
CA CYS A 336 -8.27 13.10 14.45
C CYS A 336 -8.56 13.53 15.89
N MET A 337 -8.28 12.64 16.84
CA MET A 337 -8.04 13.01 18.23
C MET A 337 -6.84 13.94 18.27
N ASP A 338 -6.94 15.02 19.04
CA ASP A 338 -6.02 16.15 18.97
C ASP A 338 -5.79 16.72 20.37
N ALA A 339 -4.52 16.97 20.71
CA ALA A 339 -4.13 17.78 21.85
C ALA A 339 -4.30 19.26 21.50
N ALA A 340 -5.29 19.91 22.13
CA ALA A 340 -5.75 21.22 21.70
C ALA A 340 -4.61 22.25 21.61
N SER A 341 -4.55 22.96 20.47
CA SER A 341 -3.53 23.96 20.18
C SER A 341 -2.09 23.45 20.27
N ALA A 342 -1.88 22.14 20.06
CA ALA A 342 -0.60 21.46 20.27
C ALA A 342 -0.03 21.66 21.70
N GLY A 343 -0.91 21.85 22.68
CA GLY A 343 -0.53 22.00 24.08
C GLY A 343 0.16 20.73 24.60
N THR A 344 1.23 20.91 25.37
CA THR A 344 1.99 19.80 25.94
C THR A 344 1.86 19.72 27.46
N ALA A 345 1.22 20.69 28.11
CA ALA A 345 1.09 20.75 29.57
C ALA A 345 -0.05 19.86 30.10
N ASN A 346 0.03 19.50 31.39
CA ASN A 346 -1.09 18.92 32.13
C ASN A 346 -2.31 19.84 32.03
N GLY A 347 -3.48 19.25 31.80
CA GLY A 347 -4.73 19.98 31.60
C GLY A 347 -5.01 20.37 30.15
N THR A 348 -4.11 20.09 29.20
CA THR A 348 -4.38 20.34 27.78
C THR A 348 -5.62 19.54 27.34
N PRO A 349 -6.68 20.18 26.83
CA PRO A 349 -7.88 19.47 26.40
C PRO A 349 -7.60 18.49 25.26
N ILE A 350 -8.25 17.33 25.33
CA ILE A 350 -8.36 16.43 24.17
C ILE A 350 -9.63 16.79 23.40
N GLN A 351 -9.45 17.04 22.10
CA GLN A 351 -10.49 17.46 21.19
C GLN A 351 -10.47 16.66 19.89
N LEU A 352 -11.46 16.92 19.04
CA LEU A 352 -11.50 16.49 17.66
C LEU A 352 -11.00 17.63 16.76
N TYR A 353 -10.17 17.32 15.78
CA TYR A 353 -9.69 18.30 14.81
C TYR A 353 -9.42 17.67 13.45
N THR A 354 -9.44 18.48 12.39
CA THR A 354 -9.01 18.08 11.05
C THR A 354 -7.60 17.51 11.12
N CYS A 355 -7.38 16.33 10.54
CA CYS A 355 -6.08 15.70 10.54
C CYS A 355 -5.05 16.59 9.81
N ASN A 356 -4.02 17.02 10.51
CA ASN A 356 -3.06 18.05 10.06
C ASN A 356 -1.60 17.60 10.10
N GLY A 357 -1.35 16.33 10.46
CA GLY A 357 -0.02 15.72 10.45
C GLY A 357 0.91 16.16 11.59
N THR A 358 0.45 17.01 12.51
CA THR A 358 1.28 17.50 13.62
C THR A 358 1.41 16.49 14.76
N GLY A 359 2.41 16.68 15.63
CA GLY A 359 2.59 15.87 16.84
C GLY A 359 1.41 15.91 17.82
N ALA A 360 0.58 16.96 17.75
CA ALA A 360 -0.64 17.07 18.55
C ALA A 360 -1.63 15.91 18.31
N GLN A 361 -1.53 15.25 17.16
CA GLN A 361 -2.44 14.19 16.71
C GLN A 361 -1.80 12.80 16.72
N ARG A 362 -0.62 12.66 17.34
CA ARG A 362 0.13 11.40 17.40
C ARG A 362 -0.03 10.78 18.78
N PHE A 363 -0.60 9.58 18.83
CA PHE A 363 -0.87 8.81 20.02
C PHE A 363 -0.46 7.35 19.84
N THR A 364 -0.05 6.73 20.94
CA THR A 364 0.24 5.30 21.01
C THR A 364 -0.55 4.69 22.15
N LEU A 365 -1.29 3.61 21.88
CA LEU A 365 -1.90 2.78 22.91
C LEU A 365 -0.91 1.68 23.33
N THR A 366 -0.42 1.73 24.56
CA THR A 366 0.54 0.75 25.08
C THR A 366 -0.16 -0.58 25.44
N PRO A 367 0.58 -1.69 25.54
CA PRO A 367 0.03 -2.95 26.05
C PRO A 367 -0.53 -2.84 27.48
N ALA A 368 -0.03 -1.88 28.26
CA ALA A 368 -0.52 -1.58 29.61
C ALA A 368 -1.80 -0.72 29.61
N GLY A 369 -2.35 -0.37 28.44
CA GLY A 369 -3.58 0.40 28.28
C GLY A 369 -3.40 1.92 28.32
N ASP A 370 -2.18 2.44 28.32
CA ASP A 370 -1.96 3.90 28.31
C ASP A 370 -2.13 4.43 26.89
N LEU A 371 -3.02 5.40 26.70
CA LEU A 371 -3.12 6.13 25.44
C LEU A 371 -2.28 7.40 25.55
N VAL A 372 -1.08 7.39 24.99
CA VAL A 372 -0.05 8.41 25.21
C VAL A 372 0.06 9.30 23.99
N ASN A 373 -0.07 10.62 24.14
CA ASN A 373 0.35 11.56 23.10
C ASN A 373 1.88 11.59 23.05
N THR A 374 2.47 11.26 21.90
CA THR A 374 3.92 11.06 21.77
C THR A 374 4.71 12.37 21.76
N ALA A 375 4.09 13.49 21.36
CA ALA A 375 4.73 14.80 21.37
C ALA A 375 4.77 15.42 22.78
N ALA A 376 3.71 15.25 23.56
CA ALA A 376 3.62 15.75 24.92
C ALA A 376 4.23 14.80 25.98
N ASN A 377 4.43 13.53 25.61
CA ASN A 377 4.78 12.44 26.54
C ASN A 377 3.82 12.36 27.75
N ARG A 378 2.51 12.42 27.46
CA ARG A 378 1.43 12.47 28.45
C ARG A 378 0.27 11.57 28.05
N CYS A 379 -0.45 11.07 29.05
CA CYS A 379 -1.57 10.16 28.88
C CYS A 379 -2.88 10.92 28.67
N VAL A 380 -3.76 10.36 27.84
CA VAL A 380 -5.17 10.75 27.77
C VAL A 380 -5.84 10.33 29.07
N ASP A 381 -6.41 11.31 29.75
CA ASP A 381 -6.87 11.27 31.14
C ASP A 381 -8.32 11.75 31.25
N ILE A 382 -9.15 11.04 32.02
CA ILE A 382 -10.47 11.53 32.40
C ILE A 382 -10.31 12.56 33.52
N VAL A 383 -10.69 13.79 33.23
CA VAL A 383 -10.61 14.94 34.14
C VAL A 383 -11.29 14.62 35.46
N ASP A 384 -10.60 14.89 36.57
CA ASP A 384 -11.05 14.72 37.95
C ASP A 384 -11.53 13.30 38.30
N VAL A 385 -11.10 12.27 37.55
CA VAL A 385 -11.56 10.88 37.73
C VAL A 385 -13.10 10.79 37.66
N ASN A 386 -13.73 11.70 36.91
CA ASN A 386 -15.19 11.81 36.87
C ASN A 386 -15.79 10.58 36.17
N PRO A 387 -16.60 9.74 36.86
CA PRO A 387 -17.09 8.51 36.27
C PRO A 387 -18.24 8.75 35.29
N ASN A 388 -18.88 9.92 35.28
CA ASN A 388 -20.18 10.14 34.65
C ASN A 388 -20.12 10.37 33.13
N ASN A 389 -21.25 10.20 32.45
CA ASN A 389 -21.43 10.67 31.07
C ASN A 389 -21.14 12.18 30.97
N GLY A 390 -20.47 12.59 29.90
CA GLY A 390 -20.05 13.98 29.68
C GLY A 390 -18.75 14.37 30.37
N ALA A 391 -18.12 13.47 31.14
CA ALA A 391 -16.77 13.70 31.68
C ALA A 391 -15.79 13.99 30.54
N ARG A 392 -14.96 15.02 30.69
CA ARG A 392 -14.05 15.48 29.63
C ARG A 392 -12.71 14.78 29.70
N LEU A 393 -12.01 14.78 28.57
CA LEU A 393 -10.65 14.28 28.45
C LEU A 393 -9.62 15.42 28.41
N GLN A 394 -8.44 15.12 28.93
CA GLN A 394 -7.27 16.01 28.93
C GLN A 394 -5.98 15.19 28.76
N LEU A 395 -4.86 15.87 28.51
CA LEU A 395 -3.53 15.32 28.75
C LEU A 395 -3.13 15.51 30.20
N TRP A 396 -2.55 14.46 30.78
CA TRP A 396 -1.98 14.50 32.11
C TRP A 396 -0.74 13.60 32.17
N ASP A 397 0.13 13.83 33.15
CA ASP A 397 1.26 12.94 33.41
C ASP A 397 0.73 11.51 33.63
N CYS A 398 1.44 10.53 33.06
CA CYS A 398 1.06 9.13 33.14
C CYS A 398 1.29 8.61 34.56
N THR A 399 0.21 8.45 35.32
CA THR A 399 0.21 7.97 36.72
C THR A 399 -0.04 6.47 36.83
N GLY A 400 -0.57 5.86 35.77
CA GLY A 400 -1.03 4.46 35.78
C GLY A 400 -2.42 4.25 36.40
N GLY A 401 -3.10 5.33 36.81
CA GLY A 401 -4.46 5.27 37.35
C GLY A 401 -5.50 4.79 36.33
N ALA A 402 -6.58 4.16 36.80
CA ALA A 402 -7.61 3.56 35.94
C ALA A 402 -8.29 4.56 34.99
N ASN A 403 -8.30 5.86 35.34
CA ASN A 403 -8.81 6.95 34.52
C ASN A 403 -7.91 7.31 33.32
N GLN A 404 -6.75 6.68 33.20
CA GLN A 404 -5.80 6.79 32.08
C GLN A 404 -5.63 5.47 31.32
N LYS A 405 -6.41 4.45 31.69
CA LYS A 405 -6.32 3.10 31.14
C LYS A 405 -7.48 2.83 30.20
N TRP A 406 -7.14 2.38 29.00
CA TRP A 406 -8.06 2.19 27.89
C TRP A 406 -7.94 0.77 27.34
N THR A 407 -9.08 0.13 27.15
CA THR A 407 -9.19 -1.19 26.53
C THR A 407 -9.93 -1.07 25.20
N ARG A 408 -9.39 -1.71 24.16
CA ARG A 408 -10.10 -1.84 22.88
C ARG A 408 -11.29 -2.79 23.07
N GLY A 409 -12.47 -2.31 22.72
CA GLY A 409 -13.75 -2.91 23.09
C GLY A 409 -14.50 -3.57 21.96
#